data_AF-A0A1S9D1N6-F1
#
_entry.id   AF-A0A1S9D1N6-F1
#
_cell.length_a   1.000
_cell.length_b   1.000
_cell.length_c   1.000
_cell.angle_alpha   90.00
_cell.angle_beta   90.00
_cell.angle_gamma   90.00
#
_symmetry.space_group_name_H-M   'P 1'
#
loop_
_entity.id
_entity.type
_entity.pdbx_description
1 polymer ?
#
loop_
_entity_poly.entity_id
_entity_poly.type
_entity_poly.pdbx_seq_one_letter_code
_entity_poly.pdbx_strand_id
1 'polypeptide(L)' 'MIKEDLVAERIAIDSYREMVAYLGSDDSTTRRMLEGILAMEEEHADDLVSLLEGMGSG' A
#
# COMPACT_ATOMS: atom_id res chain seq x y z
N MET A 1 10.93 -5.40 -13.09
CA MET A 1 11.03 -5.88 -11.71
C MET A 1 11.26 -4.74 -10.69
N ILE A 2 10.55 -3.61 -10.82
CA ILE A 2 10.42 -2.54 -9.78
C ILE A 2 9.10 -1.82 -10.09
N LYS A 3 8.86 -1.56 -11.38
CA LYS A 3 7.56 -1.06 -11.87
C LYS A 3 6.43 -2.05 -11.59
N GLU A 4 6.69 -3.34 -11.74
CA GLU A 4 5.76 -4.43 -11.43
C GLU A 4 5.51 -4.53 -9.93
N ASP A 5 6.55 -4.33 -9.10
CA ASP A 5 6.41 -4.28 -7.65
C ASP A 5 5.57 -3.07 -7.24
N LEU A 6 5.82 -1.89 -7.82
CA LEU A 6 4.99 -0.69 -7.60
C LEU A 6 3.53 -0.89 -8.04
N VAL A 7 3.30 -1.66 -9.11
CA VAL A 7 1.94 -2.02 -9.53
C VAL A 7 1.30 -2.97 -8.50
N ALA A 8 2.06 -3.94 -7.98
CA ALA A 8 1.58 -4.84 -6.93
C ALA A 8 1.23 -4.06 -5.65
N GLU A 9 2.07 -3.12 -5.22
CA GLU A 9 1.79 -2.29 -4.04
C GLU A 9 0.53 -1.45 -4.22
N ARG A 10 0.32 -0.86 -5.39
CA ARG A 10 -0.92 -0.11 -5.68
C ARG A 10 -2.17 -0.98 -5.60
N ILE A 11 -2.10 -2.20 -6.11
CA ILE A 11 -3.20 -3.18 -6.02
C ILE A 11 -3.44 -3.57 -4.56
N ALA A 12 -2.39 -3.77 -3.78
CA ALA A 12 -2.50 -4.09 -2.36
C ALA A 12 -3.14 -2.93 -1.57
N ILE A 13 -2.67 -1.70 -1.78
CA ILE A 13 -3.23 -0.47 -1.18
C ILE A 13 -4.73 -0.36 -1.47
N ASP A 14 -5.14 -0.50 -2.73
CA ASP A 14 -6.56 -0.39 -3.11
C ASP A 14 -7.39 -1.52 -2.46
N SER A 15 -6.85 -2.75 -2.43
CA SER A 15 -7.51 -3.89 -1.79
C SER A 15 -7.70 -3.69 -0.28
N TYR A 16 -6.67 -3.22 0.43
CA TYR A 16 -6.77 -2.98 1.87
C TYR A 16 -7.70 -1.81 2.20
N ARG A 17 -7.73 -0.76 1.36
CA ARG A 17 -8.71 0.34 1.50
C ARG A 17 -10.14 -0.16 1.37
N GLU A 18 -10.42 -1.02 0.39
CA GLU A 18 -11.73 -1.65 0.23
C GLU A 18 -12.09 -2.51 1.44
N MET A 19 -11.16 -3.32 1.96
CA MET A 19 -11.39 -4.15 3.15
C MET A 19 -11.65 -3.31 4.41
N VAL A 20 -10.88 -2.24 4.62
CA VAL A 20 -11.07 -1.31 5.74
C VAL A 20 -12.44 -0.64 5.66
N ALA A 21 -12.85 -0.19 4.46
CA ALA A 21 -14.16 0.40 4.22
C ALA A 21 -15.29 -0.61 4.44
N TYR A 22 -15.11 -1.85 3.99
CA TYR A 22 -16.06 -2.94 4.19
C TYR A 22 -16.27 -3.28 5.67
N LEU A 23 -15.20 -3.32 6.46
CA LEU A 23 -15.29 -3.59 7.90
C LEU A 23 -15.98 -2.46 8.68
N GLY A 24 -15.87 -1.21 8.21
CA GLY A 24 -16.56 -0.06 8.79
C GLY A 24 -16.37 0.06 10.30
N SER A 25 -17.45 -0.07 11.07
CA SER A 25 -17.43 -0.08 12.54
C SER A 25 -17.63 -1.46 13.17
N ASP A 26 -17.87 -2.49 12.35
CA ASP A 26 -18.37 -3.78 12.81
C ASP A 26 -17.26 -4.63 13.46
N ASP A 27 -16.02 -4.46 13.00
CA ASP A 27 -14.84 -5.04 13.63
C ASP A 27 -13.66 -4.06 13.65
N SER A 28 -13.60 -3.26 14.71
CA SER A 28 -12.52 -2.30 14.92
C SER A 28 -11.14 -2.94 15.16
N THR A 29 -11.09 -4.21 15.58
CA THR A 29 -9.82 -4.91 15.84
C THR A 29 -9.15 -5.28 14.54
N THR A 30 -9.89 -5.97 13.66
CA THR A 30 -9.40 -6.34 12.33
C THR A 30 -9.14 -5.10 11.49
N ARG A 31 -10.01 -4.08 11.57
CA ARG A 31 -9.83 -2.83 10.83
C ARG A 31 -8.51 -2.13 11.17
N ARG A 32 -8.17 -2.00 12.46
CA ARG A 32 -6.89 -1.38 12.89
C ARG A 32 -5.66 -2.14 12.41
N MET A 33 -5.74 -3.47 12.38
CA MET A 33 -4.67 -4.30 11.83
C MET A 33 -4.50 -4.04 10.33
N LEU A 34 -5.60 -4.02 9.57
CA LEU A 34 -5.56 -3.73 8.13
C LEU A 34 -5.11 -2.30 7.83
N GLU A 35 -5.51 -1.31 8.63
CA GLU A 35 -5.00 0.08 8.55
C GLU A 35 -3.48 0.13 8.75
N GLY A 36 -2.93 -0.70 9.65
CA GLY A 36 -1.49 -0.82 9.85
C GLY A 36 -0.76 -1.43 8.64
N ILE A 37 -1.33 -2.47 8.04
CA ILE A 37 -0.77 -3.07 6.80
C ILE A 37 -0.84 -2.07 5.66
N LEU A 38 -1.98 -1.38 5.48
CA LEU A 38 -2.16 -0.34 4.47
C LEU A 38 -1.08 0.75 4.59
N ALA A 39 -0.79 1.22 5.80
CA ALA A 39 0.26 2.21 6.02
C ALA A 39 1.65 1.71 5.59
N MET A 40 1.95 0.42 5.82
CA MET A 40 3.22 -0.18 5.36
C MET A 40 3.29 -0.26 3.83
N GLU A 41 2.22 -0.65 3.15
CA GLU A 41 2.23 -0.70 1.68
C GLU A 41 2.32 0.70 1.06
N GLU A 42 1.73 1.72 1.70
CA GLU A 42 1.89 3.12 1.28
C GLU A 42 3.35 3.60 1.40
N GLU A 43 4.06 3.22 2.47
CA GLU A 43 5.50 3.48 2.64
C GLU A 43 6.33 2.73 1.59
N HIS A 44 6.05 1.44 1.36
CA HIS A 44 6.72 0.65 0.32
C HIS A 44 6.54 1.26 -1.07
N ALA A 45 5.33 1.72 -1.40
CA ALA A 45 5.05 2.36 -2.68
C ALA A 45 5.85 3.68 -2.85
N ASP A 46 6.00 4.47 -1.78
CA ASP A 46 6.77 5.72 -1.79
C ASP A 46 8.28 5.46 -1.98
N ASP A 47 8.81 4.45 -1.29
CA ASP A 47 10.19 4.00 -1.44
C ASP A 47 10.48 3.53 -2.88
N LEU A 48 9.57 2.75 -3.47
CA LEU A 48 9.70 2.28 -4.86
C LEU A 48 9.66 3.43 -5.87
N VAL A 49 8.82 4.45 -5.64
CA VAL A 49 8.78 5.67 -6.46
C VAL A 49 10.12 6.40 -6.36
N SER A 50 10.62 6.62 -5.15
CA SER A 50 11.91 7.29 -4.91
C SER A 50 13.07 6.58 -5.60
N LEU A 51 13.10 5.24 -5.56
CA LEU A 51 14.10 4.44 -6.27
C LEU A 51 14.00 4.58 -7.80
N LEU A 52 12.79 4.58 -8.36
CA LEU A 52 12.57 4.79 -9.79
C LEU A 52 13.04 6.17 -10.26
N GLU A 53 12.79 7.22 -9.47
CA GLU A 53 13.24 8.58 -9.76
C GLU A 53 14.76 8.72 -9.70
N GLY A 54 15.39 8.09 -8.70
CA GLY A 54 16.85 8.03 -8.58
C GLY A 54 17.54 7.31 -9.74
N MET A 55 16.90 6.26 -10.29
CA MET A 55 17.41 5.53 -11.46
C MET A 55 17.24 6.31 -12.78
N GLY A 56 16.27 7.23 -12.88
CA GLY A 56 16.04 8.05 -14.08
C GLY A 56 16.99 9.26 -14.20
N SER A 57 17.79 9.53 -13.18
CA SER A 57 18.65 10.71 -13.07
C SER A 57 20.13 10.44 -13.42
N GLY A 58 20.44 9.34 -14.13
CA GLY A 58 21.79 8.91 -14.52
C GLY A 58 22.09 9.01 -16.01
#